data_AF-A0A3D5ZMG4-F1
#
_entry.id   AF-A0A3D5ZMG4-F1
#
_cell.length_a   1.000
_cell.length_b   1.000
_cell.length_c   1.000
_cell.angle_alpha   90.00
_cell.angle_beta   90.00
_cell.angle_gamma   90.00
#
_symmetry.space_group_name_H-M   'P 1'
#
loop_
_entity.id
_entity.type
_entity.pdbx_description
1 polymer ?
#
loop_
_entity_poly.entity_id
_entity_poly.type
_entity_poly.pdbx_seq_one_letter_code
_entity_poly.pdbx_strand_id
1 'polypeptide(L)'
;MVKKYVYTGPIKHYCACCGKLLETEWRGRYESDLSSVMQVDSDGFAIVRDRLCGKCQYEENAVAIKKSGKVFKFLAIAVIVILLITGIVLAAGHLLNNAVFGNSDLLKKSFAKKLDQFEKDERKKEYNDGCETVATAIKECFSSNDYTIYYYGENGKVEITKYTLANTTLYSLQFDKDYGKYANKTYVIKDNVIYENGDEKFAYHATSEGYADLKEALESYLPEYSFKTDIFSSRASISDETNVITDVLYSSSTTVYCNYDESKLYFKSSNVFYYASFDQAGKGKNISFPKESEYSVK
;
A
#
# COMPACT_ATOMS: atom_id res chain seq x y z
N MET A 1 36.29 -26.76 -5.22
CA MET A 1 35.87 -26.20 -3.92
C MET A 1 36.63 -24.91 -3.69
N VAL A 2 35.94 -23.77 -3.71
CA VAL A 2 36.55 -22.48 -3.33
C VAL A 2 36.65 -22.47 -1.81
N LYS A 3 37.86 -22.31 -1.25
CA LYS A 3 38.06 -22.20 0.20
C LYS A 3 37.46 -20.87 0.66
N LYS A 4 36.41 -20.93 1.48
CA LYS A 4 35.83 -19.73 2.13
C LYS A 4 36.70 -19.31 3.30
N TYR A 5 36.88 -18.01 3.45
CA TYR A 5 37.51 -17.43 4.63
C TYR A 5 36.48 -17.34 5.75
N VAL A 6 36.84 -17.78 6.96
CA VAL A 6 35.98 -17.76 8.14
C VAL A 6 36.66 -16.93 9.22
N TYR A 7 36.02 -15.83 9.62
CA TYR A 7 36.43 -15.04 10.77
C TYR A 7 35.56 -15.38 11.98
N THR A 8 36.19 -15.47 13.14
CA THR A 8 35.51 -15.62 14.45
C THR A 8 36.10 -14.62 15.42
N GLY A 9 35.27 -13.76 16.00
CA GLY A 9 35.73 -12.68 16.88
C GLY A 9 34.70 -11.55 17.02
N PRO A 10 35.08 -10.39 17.56
CA PRO A 10 34.21 -9.21 17.61
C PRO A 10 34.00 -8.61 16.21
N ILE A 11 32.75 -8.30 15.85
CA ILE A 11 32.32 -7.88 14.51
C ILE A 11 31.41 -6.65 14.62
N LYS A 12 31.61 -5.68 13.74
CA LYS A 12 30.68 -4.57 13.50
C LYS A 12 30.11 -4.70 12.09
N HIS A 13 28.79 -4.84 11.99
CA HIS A 13 28.06 -4.86 10.73
C HIS A 13 27.66 -3.46 10.32
N TYR A 14 28.05 -3.06 9.13
CA TYR A 14 27.77 -1.77 8.53
C TYR A 14 26.92 -1.94 7.27
N CYS A 15 26.16 -0.88 6.96
CA CYS A 15 25.45 -0.76 5.71
C CYS A 15 26.44 -0.82 4.54
N ALA A 16 26.25 -1.76 3.62
CA ALA A 16 27.04 -1.91 2.42
C ALA A 16 26.99 -0.68 1.51
N CYS A 17 25.85 0.02 1.50
CA CYS A 17 25.63 1.20 0.69
C CYS A 17 26.11 2.50 1.37
N CYS A 18 25.57 2.86 2.54
CA CYS A 18 25.86 4.15 3.18
C CYS A 18 26.87 4.11 4.33
N GLY A 19 27.40 2.94 4.68
CA GLY A 19 28.39 2.81 5.76
C GLY A 19 27.87 3.09 7.17
N LYS A 20 26.55 3.17 7.38
CA LYS A 20 25.94 3.29 8.72
C LYS A 20 26.18 2.02 9.54
N LEU A 21 26.63 2.15 10.80
CA LEU A 21 26.71 1.01 11.72
C LEU A 21 25.31 0.46 12.02
N LEU A 22 25.12 -0.83 11.84
CA LEU A 22 23.85 -1.53 12.00
C LEU A 22 23.84 -2.37 13.28
N GLU A 23 24.90 -3.13 13.51
CA GLU A 23 24.98 -4.07 14.62
C GLU A 23 26.42 -4.24 15.09
N THR A 24 26.60 -4.54 16.37
CA THR A 24 27.90 -4.87 16.97
C THR A 24 27.78 -6.19 17.71
N GLU A 25 28.51 -7.20 17.25
CA GLU A 25 28.58 -8.53 17.84
C GLU A 25 29.93 -8.72 18.52
N TRP A 26 29.95 -9.06 19.81
CA TRP A 26 31.21 -9.30 20.53
C TRP A 26 31.81 -10.68 20.26
N ARG A 27 31.00 -11.62 19.76
CA ARG A 27 31.38 -12.98 19.41
C ARG A 27 30.63 -13.43 18.15
N GLY A 28 30.98 -12.82 17.03
CA GLY A 28 30.41 -13.14 15.72
C GLY A 28 31.23 -14.18 14.96
N ARG A 29 30.59 -14.79 13.96
CA ARG A 29 31.23 -15.64 12.95
C ARG A 29 30.81 -15.14 11.57
N TYR A 30 31.78 -14.78 10.74
CA TYR A 30 31.52 -14.27 9.39
C TYR A 30 32.23 -15.14 8.35
N GLU A 31 31.49 -15.54 7.32
CA GLU A 31 32.03 -16.30 6.19
C GLU A 31 32.10 -15.39 4.95
N SER A 32 33.25 -15.36 4.29
CA SER A 32 33.46 -14.58 3.07
C SER A 32 34.05 -15.45 1.97
N ASP A 33 33.65 -15.14 0.73
CA ASP A 33 34.26 -15.73 -0.47
C ASP A 33 35.57 -15.03 -0.86
N LEU A 34 35.97 -13.97 -0.13
CA LEU A 34 37.24 -13.26 -0.33
C LEU A 34 38.42 -13.98 0.35
N SER A 35 39.61 -13.91 -0.27
CA SER A 35 40.75 -14.76 0.07
C SER A 35 41.60 -14.29 1.26
N SER A 36 41.45 -13.06 1.76
CA SER A 36 41.87 -12.61 3.11
C SER A 36 41.81 -11.08 3.25
N VAL A 37 41.74 -10.66 4.51
CA VAL A 37 41.80 -9.29 5.06
C VAL A 37 40.44 -8.61 5.22
N MET A 38 39.84 -8.80 6.40
CA MET A 38 38.81 -7.91 6.93
C MET A 38 39.49 -6.71 7.58
N GLN A 39 38.99 -5.50 7.33
CA GLN A 39 39.46 -4.31 8.06
C GLN A 39 39.07 -4.44 9.52
N VAL A 40 39.98 -4.12 10.44
CA VAL A 40 39.75 -4.14 11.89
C VAL A 40 39.90 -2.71 12.40
N ASP A 41 38.97 -2.27 13.25
CA ASP A 41 39.04 -0.93 13.85
C ASP A 41 40.02 -0.84 15.03
N SER A 42 40.15 0.35 15.62
CA SER A 42 41.05 0.60 16.75
C SER A 42 40.71 -0.22 18.01
N ASP A 43 39.46 -0.68 18.11
CA ASP A 43 38.95 -1.44 19.25
C ASP A 43 39.04 -2.96 19.02
N GLY A 44 39.58 -3.37 17.88
CA GLY A 44 39.78 -4.78 17.52
C GLY A 44 38.56 -5.44 16.85
N PHE A 45 37.53 -4.68 16.46
CA PHE A 45 36.36 -5.24 15.77
C PHE A 45 36.60 -5.36 14.27
N ALA A 46 36.27 -6.52 13.71
CA ALA A 46 36.18 -6.69 12.26
C ALA A 46 35.03 -5.86 11.69
N ILE A 47 35.31 -5.02 10.70
CA ILE A 47 34.35 -4.19 9.99
C ILE A 47 33.82 -4.99 8.81
N VAL A 48 32.49 -5.17 8.77
CA VAL A 48 31.79 -5.91 7.72
C VAL A 48 30.78 -5.01 7.06
N ARG A 49 30.73 -5.03 5.73
CA ARG A 49 29.76 -4.29 4.92
C ARG A 49 28.89 -5.29 4.17
N ASP A 50 28.03 -5.99 4.90
CA ASP A 50 27.29 -7.17 4.43
C ASP A 50 25.76 -7.02 4.48
N ARG A 51 25.26 -5.91 5.00
CA ARG A 51 23.82 -5.68 5.18
C ARG A 51 23.43 -4.30 4.66
N LEU A 52 22.17 -4.03 4.41
CA LEU A 52 21.69 -2.68 4.08
C LEU A 52 20.94 -2.08 5.28
N CYS A 53 21.16 -0.79 5.54
CA CYS A 53 20.34 -0.07 6.51
C CYS A 53 18.91 0.06 5.97
N GLY A 54 17.93 0.24 6.84
CA GLY A 54 16.52 0.37 6.42
C GLY A 54 16.28 1.41 5.33
N LYS A 55 17.05 2.51 5.32
CA LYS A 55 16.99 3.54 4.27
C LYS A 55 17.59 3.08 2.93
N CYS A 56 18.77 2.46 2.93
CA CYS A 56 19.40 1.99 1.69
C CYS A 56 18.70 0.78 1.10
N GLN A 57 18.22 -0.13 1.97
CA GLN A 57 17.36 -1.23 1.56
C GLN A 57 16.10 -0.67 0.88
N TYR A 58 15.51 0.40 1.45
CA TYR A 58 14.37 1.08 0.86
C TYR A 58 14.69 1.73 -0.49
N GLU A 59 15.80 2.46 -0.61
CA GLU A 59 16.20 3.11 -1.88
C GLU A 59 16.42 2.08 -3.00
N GLU A 60 17.03 0.94 -2.69
CA GLU A 60 17.15 -0.17 -3.63
C GLU A 60 15.78 -0.78 -3.98
N ASN A 61 14.92 -0.99 -2.97
CA ASN A 61 13.56 -1.51 -3.17
C ASN A 61 12.64 -0.54 -3.95
N ALA A 62 12.77 0.77 -3.76
CA ALA A 62 11.98 1.79 -4.45
C ALA A 62 12.29 1.81 -5.95
N VAL A 63 13.51 1.44 -6.35
CA VAL A 63 13.87 1.23 -7.76
C VAL A 63 13.21 -0.04 -8.31
N ALA A 64 13.02 -1.08 -7.50
CA ALA A 64 12.31 -2.30 -7.90
C ALA A 64 10.80 -2.05 -8.09
N ILE A 65 10.17 -1.26 -7.21
CA ILE A 65 8.76 -0.83 -7.35
C ILE A 65 8.52 -0.06 -8.66
N LYS A 66 9.50 0.74 -9.13
CA LYS A 66 9.42 1.40 -10.45
C LYS A 66 9.60 0.45 -11.63
N LYS A 67 10.16 -0.76 -11.43
CA LYS A 67 10.48 -1.73 -12.49
C LYS A 67 9.48 -2.88 -12.62
N SER A 68 8.54 -3.06 -11.69
CA SER A 68 7.49 -4.09 -11.77
C SER A 68 6.42 -3.82 -12.85
N GLY A 69 6.61 -2.81 -13.70
CA GLY A 69 5.89 -2.62 -14.97
C GLY A 69 6.27 -3.61 -16.09
N LYS A 70 6.94 -4.74 -15.79
CA LYS A 70 7.14 -5.84 -16.75
C LYS A 70 6.38 -7.07 -16.30
N VAL A 71 5.35 -7.39 -17.09
CA VAL A 71 4.53 -8.61 -17.08
C VAL A 71 5.41 -9.84 -16.81
N PHE A 72 5.45 -10.31 -15.56
CA PHE A 72 6.01 -11.61 -15.22
C PHE A 72 4.91 -12.67 -15.33
N LYS A 73 5.12 -13.61 -16.25
CA LYS A 73 4.28 -14.78 -16.46
C LYS A 73 4.50 -15.80 -15.32
N PHE A 74 3.42 -16.52 -14.99
CA PHE A 74 3.28 -17.68 -14.08
C PHE A 74 3.06 -17.31 -12.59
N LEU A 75 2.03 -17.78 -11.87
CA LEU A 75 1.36 -19.10 -11.91
C LEU A 75 -0.18 -19.04 -11.88
N ALA A 76 -0.78 -20.04 -12.52
CA ALA A 76 -2.20 -20.32 -12.70
C ALA A 76 -3.00 -20.67 -11.43
N ILE A 77 -2.82 -19.96 -10.31
CA ILE A 77 -3.63 -20.13 -9.09
C ILE A 77 -4.41 -18.84 -8.73
N ALA A 78 -4.09 -17.69 -9.34
CA ALA A 78 -4.75 -16.41 -9.05
C ALA A 78 -5.93 -16.04 -9.99
N VAL A 79 -6.31 -16.90 -10.94
CA VAL A 79 -7.31 -16.56 -11.97
C VAL A 79 -8.75 -16.56 -11.43
N ILE A 80 -9.05 -17.30 -10.36
CA ILE A 80 -10.43 -17.40 -9.83
C ILE A 80 -10.83 -16.17 -9.02
N VAL A 81 -9.89 -15.52 -8.31
CA VAL A 81 -10.20 -14.34 -7.49
C VAL A 81 -10.25 -13.06 -8.35
N ILE A 82 -9.41 -12.97 -9.39
CA ILE A 82 -9.42 -11.82 -10.29
C ILE A 82 -10.70 -11.78 -11.12
N LEU A 83 -11.16 -12.91 -11.68
CA LEU A 83 -12.41 -12.96 -12.46
C LEU A 83 -13.67 -12.70 -11.62
N LEU A 84 -13.66 -13.00 -10.33
CA LEU A 84 -14.78 -12.71 -9.42
C LEU A 84 -14.91 -11.21 -9.07
N ILE A 85 -13.82 -10.43 -9.18
CA ILE A 85 -13.80 -9.00 -8.80
C ILE A 85 -13.87 -8.09 -10.04
N THR A 86 -13.19 -8.43 -11.15
CA THR A 86 -13.20 -7.58 -12.35
C THR A 86 -14.31 -7.93 -13.35
N GLY A 87 -14.79 -9.18 -13.37
CA GLY A 87 -15.76 -9.66 -14.37
C GLY A 87 -17.19 -9.17 -14.19
N ILE A 88 -17.55 -8.63 -13.02
CA ILE A 88 -18.93 -8.20 -12.72
C ILE A 88 -19.19 -6.73 -13.16
N VAL A 89 -18.14 -5.97 -13.47
CA VAL A 89 -18.23 -4.51 -13.68
C VAL A 89 -18.76 -4.12 -15.07
N LEU A 90 -18.74 -5.01 -16.07
CA LEU A 90 -18.92 -4.57 -17.46
C LEU A 90 -20.32 -4.73 -18.07
N ALA A 91 -21.31 -5.27 -17.35
CA ALA A 91 -22.66 -5.41 -17.92
C ALA A 91 -23.77 -5.31 -16.87
N ALA A 92 -24.09 -4.09 -16.41
CA ALA A 92 -25.45 -3.64 -16.04
C ALA A 92 -25.38 -2.30 -15.31
N GLY A 93 -25.32 -1.20 -16.08
CA GLY A 93 -25.34 0.18 -15.56
C GLY A 93 -26.65 0.62 -14.91
N HIS A 94 -27.49 -0.29 -14.40
CA HIS A 94 -28.73 0.08 -13.71
C HIS A 94 -29.17 -0.86 -12.57
N LEU A 95 -28.42 -1.92 -12.24
CA LEU A 95 -28.87 -2.96 -11.28
C LEU A 95 -27.90 -3.32 -10.14
N LEU A 96 -26.75 -2.64 -10.00
CA LEU A 96 -25.63 -3.19 -9.19
C LEU A 96 -25.01 -2.22 -8.19
N ASN A 97 -25.79 -1.69 -7.24
CA ASN A 97 -25.17 -1.12 -6.03
C ASN A 97 -24.56 -2.23 -5.14
N ASN A 98 -25.01 -3.48 -5.24
CA ASN A 98 -24.47 -4.58 -4.44
C ASN A 98 -23.27 -5.31 -5.06
N ALA A 99 -22.96 -5.09 -6.34
CA ALA A 99 -21.95 -5.87 -7.06
C ALA A 99 -20.60 -5.15 -7.16
N VAL A 100 -20.60 -3.82 -7.05
CA VAL A 100 -19.40 -2.98 -6.91
C VAL A 100 -18.66 -3.34 -5.62
N PHE A 101 -19.40 -3.62 -4.55
CA PHE A 101 -18.84 -4.00 -3.27
C PHE A 101 -18.69 -5.52 -3.17
N GLY A 102 -17.48 -6.02 -3.38
CA GLY A 102 -17.13 -7.41 -3.12
C GLY A 102 -17.48 -7.84 -1.68
N ASN A 103 -17.54 -9.15 -1.44
CA ASN A 103 -17.87 -9.70 -0.12
C ASN A 103 -16.74 -9.40 0.88
N SER A 104 -17.00 -8.45 1.79
CA SER A 104 -16.08 -7.99 2.83
C SER A 104 -15.52 -9.13 3.66
N ASP A 105 -16.35 -10.14 3.96
CA ASP A 105 -15.95 -11.26 4.80
C ASP A 105 -14.95 -12.16 4.07
N LEU A 106 -15.11 -12.32 2.75
CA LEU A 106 -14.14 -13.06 1.94
C LEU A 106 -12.80 -12.32 1.90
N LEU A 107 -12.79 -10.99 1.71
CA LEU A 107 -11.55 -10.20 1.70
C LEU A 107 -10.88 -10.18 3.08
N LYS A 108 -11.65 -10.00 4.16
CA LYS A 108 -11.14 -10.07 5.54
C LYS A 108 -10.55 -11.45 5.86
N LYS A 109 -11.23 -12.53 5.47
CA LYS A 109 -10.72 -13.91 5.64
C LYS A 109 -9.46 -14.15 4.82
N SER A 110 -9.41 -13.66 3.58
CA SER A 110 -8.23 -13.74 2.72
C SER A 110 -7.04 -13.00 3.33
N PHE A 111 -7.26 -11.77 3.79
CA PHE A 111 -6.24 -10.99 4.49
C PHE A 111 -5.74 -11.70 5.76
N ALA A 112 -6.66 -12.16 6.62
CA ALA A 112 -6.29 -12.91 7.83
C ALA A 112 -5.47 -14.16 7.50
N LYS A 113 -5.81 -14.89 6.43
CA LYS A 113 -5.04 -16.04 5.97
C LYS A 113 -3.65 -15.64 5.47
N LYS A 114 -3.52 -14.56 4.70
CA LYS A 114 -2.22 -14.05 4.22
C LYS A 114 -1.34 -13.62 5.39
N LEU A 115 -1.91 -12.94 6.39
CA LEU A 115 -1.20 -12.53 7.60
C LEU A 115 -0.76 -13.74 8.43
N ASP A 116 -1.64 -14.72 8.67
CA ASP A 116 -1.31 -15.95 9.39
C ASP A 116 -0.19 -16.75 8.69
N GLN A 117 -0.22 -16.81 7.35
CA GLN A 117 0.85 -17.43 6.56
C GLN A 117 2.16 -16.67 6.69
N PHE A 118 2.11 -15.33 6.62
CA PHE A 118 3.28 -14.47 6.80
C PHE A 118 3.89 -14.62 8.20
N GLU A 119 3.06 -14.67 9.25
CA GLU A 119 3.53 -14.76 10.63
C GLU A 119 4.22 -16.08 10.94
N LYS A 120 3.86 -17.15 10.22
CA LYS A 120 4.45 -18.50 10.30
C LYS A 120 5.61 -18.72 9.34
N ASP A 121 5.90 -17.79 8.44
CA ASP A 121 6.98 -17.94 7.46
C ASP A 121 8.34 -17.79 8.14
N GLU A 122 9.20 -18.80 8.03
CA GLU A 122 10.54 -18.81 8.65
C GLU A 122 11.48 -17.74 8.09
N ARG A 123 11.19 -17.19 6.90
CA ARG A 123 11.97 -16.10 6.29
C ARG A 123 11.63 -14.74 6.88
N LYS A 124 10.54 -14.62 7.64
CA LYS A 124 10.09 -13.39 8.27
C LYS A 124 11.17 -12.84 9.20
N LYS A 125 11.48 -11.56 9.06
CA LYS A 125 12.37 -10.82 9.97
C LYS A 125 11.62 -9.67 10.61
N GLU A 126 11.81 -9.49 11.92
CA GLU A 126 11.18 -8.43 12.69
C GLU A 126 12.16 -7.28 12.89
N TYR A 127 11.65 -6.05 12.84
CA TYR A 127 12.42 -4.83 13.00
C TYR A 127 11.65 -3.85 13.88
N ASN A 128 12.37 -3.21 14.80
CA ASN A 128 11.83 -2.16 15.68
C ASN A 128 12.11 -0.76 15.15
N ASP A 129 12.63 -0.64 13.92
CA ASP A 129 12.96 0.60 13.24
C ASP A 129 12.41 0.61 11.79
N GLY A 130 12.52 1.76 11.11
CA GLY A 130 12.15 1.88 9.69
C GLY A 130 10.64 1.88 9.40
N CYS A 131 9.78 1.85 10.42
CA CYS A 131 8.33 1.94 10.27
C CYS A 131 7.89 3.23 9.57
N GLU A 132 8.46 4.38 9.97
CA GLU A 132 8.17 5.68 9.36
C GLU A 132 8.56 5.71 7.87
N THR A 133 9.68 5.09 7.51
CA THR A 133 10.14 5.00 6.11
C THR A 133 9.15 4.21 5.26
N VAL A 134 8.73 3.03 5.73
CA VAL A 134 7.75 2.19 5.00
C VAL A 134 6.39 2.89 4.93
N ALA A 135 5.93 3.51 6.02
CA ALA A 135 4.68 4.27 6.03
C ALA A 135 4.72 5.46 5.04
N THR A 136 5.87 6.14 4.94
CA THR A 136 6.09 7.22 3.97
C THR A 136 6.04 6.69 2.54
N ALA A 137 6.68 5.54 2.27
CA ALA A 137 6.63 4.89 0.97
C ALA A 137 5.20 4.53 0.52
N ILE A 138 4.41 3.99 1.44
CA ILE A 138 3.00 3.66 1.17
C ILE A 138 2.21 4.95 0.84
N LYS A 139 2.46 6.05 1.56
CA LYS A 139 1.86 7.36 1.26
C LYS A 139 2.28 7.88 -0.12
N GLU A 140 3.54 7.72 -0.49
CA GLU A 140 4.04 8.08 -1.83
C GLU A 140 3.30 7.29 -2.92
N CYS A 141 3.02 5.99 -2.70
CA CYS A 141 2.24 5.19 -3.65
C CYS A 141 0.86 5.78 -3.94
N PHE A 142 0.13 6.26 -2.91
CA PHE A 142 -1.16 6.93 -3.11
C PHE A 142 -1.04 8.25 -3.88
N SER A 143 0.08 8.94 -3.75
CA SER A 143 0.34 10.20 -4.45
C SER A 143 0.75 9.97 -5.92
N SER A 144 1.60 8.99 -6.19
CA SER A 144 2.21 8.78 -7.52
C SER A 144 1.41 7.87 -8.45
N ASN A 145 0.54 7.03 -7.91
CA ASN A 145 -0.18 6.01 -8.67
C ASN A 145 -1.69 6.29 -8.73
N ASP A 146 -2.33 5.64 -9.69
CA ASP A 146 -3.77 5.44 -9.63
C ASP A 146 -4.06 4.30 -8.66
N TYR A 147 -5.26 4.30 -8.07
CA TYR A 147 -5.64 3.26 -7.13
C TYR A 147 -7.14 3.01 -7.12
N THR A 148 -7.51 1.81 -6.69
CA THR A 148 -8.87 1.49 -6.24
C THR A 148 -8.78 0.99 -4.81
N ILE A 149 -9.58 1.59 -3.93
CA ILE A 149 -9.67 1.23 -2.52
C ILE A 149 -11.10 0.82 -2.22
N TYR A 150 -11.22 -0.29 -1.51
CA TYR A 150 -12.46 -0.75 -0.93
C TYR A 150 -12.38 -0.53 0.58
N TYR A 151 -13.08 0.48 1.07
CA TYR A 151 -13.21 0.80 2.48
C TYR A 151 -14.46 0.13 3.06
N TYR A 152 -14.28 -0.56 4.19
CA TYR A 152 -15.32 -1.24 4.93
C TYR A 152 -15.31 -0.74 6.37
N GLY A 153 -16.23 0.18 6.70
CA GLY A 153 -16.39 0.73 8.04
C GLY A 153 -17.68 0.27 8.70
N GLU A 154 -17.94 0.77 9.91
CA GLU A 154 -19.17 0.49 10.67
C GLU A 154 -20.43 0.95 9.94
N ASN A 155 -20.34 2.10 9.24
CA ASN A 155 -21.46 2.75 8.57
C ASN A 155 -21.70 2.26 7.14
N GLY A 156 -21.01 1.21 6.70
CA GLY A 156 -21.12 0.68 5.35
C GLY A 156 -19.80 0.72 4.58
N LYS A 157 -19.91 0.71 3.25
CA LYS A 157 -18.80 0.50 2.33
C LYS A 157 -18.64 1.66 1.35
N VAL A 158 -17.39 1.98 1.04
CA VAL A 158 -17.02 2.99 0.03
C VAL A 158 -15.99 2.41 -0.93
N GLU A 159 -16.23 2.54 -2.23
CA GLU A 159 -15.23 2.30 -3.26
C GLU A 159 -14.65 3.65 -3.66
N ILE A 160 -13.34 3.80 -3.50
CA ILE A 160 -12.62 5.04 -3.74
C ILE A 160 -11.64 4.77 -4.87
N THR A 161 -11.81 5.46 -5.98
CA THR A 161 -10.92 5.34 -7.13
C THR A 161 -10.22 6.67 -7.36
N LYS A 162 -8.89 6.64 -7.47
CA LYS A 162 -8.11 7.75 -8.01
C LYS A 162 -7.68 7.41 -9.41
N TYR A 163 -7.93 8.31 -10.35
CA TYR A 163 -7.52 8.17 -11.73
C TYR A 163 -6.91 9.45 -12.25
N THR A 164 -5.77 9.30 -12.92
CA THR A 164 -4.95 10.41 -13.42
C THR A 164 -4.86 10.30 -14.93
N LEU A 165 -5.36 11.30 -15.64
CA LEU A 165 -5.27 11.38 -17.10
C LEU A 165 -4.65 12.71 -17.51
N ALA A 166 -3.52 12.65 -18.21
CA ALA A 166 -2.71 13.81 -18.53
C ALA A 166 -2.38 14.63 -17.26
N ASN A 167 -2.87 15.87 -17.17
CA ASN A 167 -2.63 16.78 -16.03
C ASN A 167 -3.83 16.86 -15.08
N THR A 168 -4.82 15.99 -15.23
CA THR A 168 -6.04 16.02 -14.41
C THR A 168 -6.11 14.75 -13.56
N THR A 169 -6.23 14.94 -12.25
CA THR A 169 -6.53 13.87 -11.30
C THR A 169 -7.97 14.02 -10.83
N LEU A 170 -8.66 12.89 -10.72
CA LEU A 170 -10.00 12.84 -10.17
C LEU A 170 -10.12 11.71 -9.15
N TYR A 171 -11.00 11.94 -8.18
CA TYR A 171 -11.31 11.00 -7.12
C TYR A 171 -12.80 10.67 -7.21
N SER A 172 -13.14 9.39 -7.36
CA SER A 172 -14.51 8.91 -7.34
C SER A 172 -14.76 8.14 -6.05
N LEU A 173 -15.80 8.50 -5.32
CA LEU A 173 -16.24 7.84 -4.09
C LEU A 173 -17.65 7.32 -4.30
N GLN A 174 -17.79 6.00 -4.45
CA GLN A 174 -19.08 5.33 -4.55
C GLN A 174 -19.45 4.75 -3.19
N PHE A 175 -20.62 5.12 -2.68
CA PHE A 175 -21.12 4.70 -1.37
C PHE A 175 -22.18 3.61 -1.52
N ASP A 176 -22.14 2.61 -0.64
CA ASP A 176 -23.17 1.58 -0.59
C ASP A 176 -24.49 2.12 -0.02
N LYS A 177 -25.49 1.25 0.04
CA LYS A 177 -26.84 1.58 0.51
C LYS A 177 -26.92 1.90 2.01
N ASP A 178 -25.93 1.51 2.80
CA ASP A 178 -25.98 1.57 4.26
C ASP A 178 -25.36 2.89 4.79
N TYR A 179 -24.73 3.68 3.90
CA TYR A 179 -23.99 4.90 4.21
C TYR A 179 -24.82 6.16 4.50
N GLY A 180 -26.02 5.99 5.07
CA GLY A 180 -26.89 7.08 5.51
C GLY A 180 -27.20 8.09 4.39
N LYS A 181 -26.88 9.38 4.60
CA LYS A 181 -27.16 10.45 3.62
C LYS A 181 -26.40 10.31 2.29
N TYR A 182 -25.34 9.50 2.27
CA TYR A 182 -24.55 9.19 1.08
C TYR A 182 -25.03 7.93 0.37
N ALA A 183 -26.03 7.23 0.93
CA ALA A 183 -26.45 5.93 0.44
C ALA A 183 -26.73 5.93 -1.06
N ASN A 184 -26.16 4.95 -1.77
CA ASN A 184 -26.34 4.75 -3.22
C ASN A 184 -25.85 5.92 -4.10
N LYS A 185 -25.03 6.84 -3.58
CA LYS A 185 -24.50 7.97 -4.34
C LYS A 185 -23.06 7.75 -4.76
N THR A 186 -22.69 8.36 -5.88
CA THR A 186 -21.30 8.49 -6.30
C THR A 186 -20.91 9.96 -6.31
N TYR A 187 -19.78 10.29 -5.71
CA TYR A 187 -19.21 11.64 -5.72
C TYR A 187 -17.91 11.64 -6.52
N VAL A 188 -17.75 12.58 -7.44
CA VAL A 188 -16.50 12.78 -8.18
C VAL A 188 -15.92 14.15 -7.84
N ILE A 189 -14.69 14.17 -7.35
CA ILE A 189 -13.93 15.40 -7.08
C ILE A 189 -13.00 15.63 -8.26
N LYS A 190 -13.15 16.79 -8.93
CA LYS A 190 -12.31 17.22 -10.06
C LYS A 190 -12.15 18.74 -10.02
N ASP A 191 -10.91 19.23 -10.05
CA ASP A 191 -10.57 20.66 -10.17
C ASP A 191 -11.36 21.60 -9.22
N ASN A 192 -11.56 21.17 -7.97
CA ASN A 192 -12.35 21.85 -6.93
C ASN A 192 -13.87 21.86 -7.13
N VAL A 193 -14.42 21.06 -8.03
CA VAL A 193 -15.86 20.80 -8.14
C VAL A 193 -16.16 19.40 -7.63
N ILE A 194 -17.23 19.27 -6.85
CA ILE A 194 -17.76 17.99 -6.41
C ILE A 194 -19.02 17.69 -7.20
N TYR A 195 -19.01 16.60 -7.95
CA TYR A 195 -20.15 16.13 -8.73
C TYR A 195 -20.83 14.99 -7.97
N GLU A 196 -22.06 15.22 -7.51
CA GLU A 196 -22.91 14.21 -6.90
C GLU A 196 -23.77 13.54 -7.96
N ASN A 197 -23.72 12.22 -8.01
CA ASN A 197 -24.56 11.37 -8.85
C ASN A 197 -25.37 10.45 -7.95
N GLY A 198 -26.61 10.85 -7.67
CA GLY A 198 -27.64 10.06 -6.98
C GLY A 198 -28.89 9.97 -7.84
N ASP A 199 -30.07 10.05 -7.20
CA ASP A 199 -31.35 10.18 -7.91
C ASP A 199 -31.40 11.45 -8.77
N GLU A 200 -30.74 12.51 -8.28
CA GLU A 200 -30.50 13.76 -8.98
C GLU A 200 -28.98 13.99 -9.11
N LYS A 201 -28.60 14.83 -10.08
CA LYS A 201 -27.21 15.16 -10.38
C LYS A 201 -26.91 16.61 -10.02
N PHE A 202 -26.00 16.81 -9.07
CA PHE A 202 -25.60 18.14 -8.60
C PHE A 202 -24.11 18.40 -8.76
N ALA A 203 -23.75 19.64 -9.13
CA ALA A 203 -22.40 20.14 -9.09
C ALA A 203 -22.28 21.17 -7.95
N TYR A 204 -21.36 20.92 -7.04
CA TYR A 204 -21.01 21.82 -5.94
C TYR A 204 -19.70 22.49 -6.29
N HIS A 205 -19.76 23.80 -6.53
CA HIS A 205 -18.58 24.62 -6.71
C HIS A 205 -18.07 25.11 -5.35
N ALA A 206 -16.84 25.64 -5.30
CA ALA A 206 -16.27 26.16 -4.06
C ALA A 206 -17.13 27.26 -3.38
N THR A 207 -18.01 27.92 -4.13
CA THR A 207 -18.95 28.94 -3.65
C THR A 207 -20.32 28.39 -3.26
N SER A 208 -20.63 27.12 -3.54
CA SER A 208 -21.91 26.49 -3.21
C SER A 208 -22.05 26.33 -1.69
N GLU A 209 -23.26 26.50 -1.18
CA GLU A 209 -23.55 26.27 0.23
C GLU A 209 -23.28 24.79 0.60
N GLY A 210 -22.61 24.56 1.72
CA GLY A 210 -22.25 23.21 2.18
C GLY A 210 -21.11 22.53 1.40
N TYR A 211 -20.50 23.19 0.42
CA TYR A 211 -19.35 22.64 -0.31
C TYR A 211 -18.19 22.26 0.62
N ALA A 212 -17.81 23.15 1.55
CA ALA A 212 -16.66 22.94 2.43
C ALA A 212 -16.86 21.69 3.31
N ASP A 213 -18.02 21.58 3.96
CA ASP A 213 -18.37 20.43 4.81
C ASP A 213 -18.44 19.13 3.99
N LEU A 214 -19.00 19.19 2.77
CA LEU A 214 -19.05 18.04 1.88
C LEU A 214 -17.65 17.62 1.43
N LYS A 215 -16.80 18.58 1.07
CA LYS A 215 -15.40 18.34 0.68
C LYS A 215 -14.63 17.68 1.81
N GLU A 216 -14.68 18.23 3.01
CA GLU A 216 -14.02 17.68 4.19
C GLU A 216 -14.50 16.25 4.47
N ALA A 217 -15.82 16.02 4.43
CA ALA A 217 -16.39 14.69 4.64
C ALA A 217 -15.91 13.68 3.58
N LEU A 218 -15.89 14.05 2.29
CA LEU A 218 -15.42 13.15 1.23
C LEU A 218 -13.91 12.91 1.30
N GLU A 219 -13.12 13.95 1.56
CA GLU A 219 -11.66 13.85 1.66
C GLU A 219 -11.21 13.03 2.88
N SER A 220 -12.00 12.97 3.95
CA SER A 220 -11.70 12.12 5.11
C SER A 220 -11.57 10.62 4.78
N TYR A 221 -12.17 10.17 3.68
CA TYR A 221 -12.03 8.79 3.19
C TYR A 221 -10.74 8.58 2.37
N LEU A 222 -10.10 9.65 1.89
CA LEU A 222 -8.91 9.53 1.07
C LEU A 222 -7.68 9.11 1.91
N PRO A 223 -6.76 8.30 1.36
CA PRO A 223 -5.56 7.80 2.07
C PRO A 223 -4.66 8.90 2.62
N GLU A 224 -4.61 10.05 1.96
CA GLU A 224 -3.79 11.20 2.36
C GLU A 224 -4.20 11.77 3.72
N TYR A 225 -5.43 11.49 4.16
CA TYR A 225 -5.98 11.90 5.44
C TYR A 225 -6.04 10.74 6.42
N SER A 226 -6.49 9.56 5.97
CA SER A 226 -6.66 8.39 6.84
C SER A 226 -5.35 7.69 7.26
N PHE A 227 -4.32 7.66 6.41
CA PHE A 227 -3.05 6.99 6.72
C PHE A 227 -2.13 7.81 7.66
N LYS A 228 -2.46 9.08 7.93
CA LYS A 228 -1.61 9.97 8.76
C LYS A 228 -1.76 9.72 10.26
N THR A 229 -2.83 9.07 10.70
CA THR A 229 -3.14 8.92 12.13
C THR A 229 -2.41 7.77 12.81
N ASP A 230 -1.88 6.80 12.06
CA ASP A 230 -1.22 5.63 12.64
C ASP A 230 0.28 5.85 12.84
N ILE A 231 0.73 5.70 14.09
CA ILE A 231 2.15 5.58 14.46
C ILE A 231 2.43 4.09 14.64
N PHE A 232 3.19 3.51 13.70
CA PHE A 232 3.56 2.09 13.75
C PHE A 232 4.77 1.87 14.67
N SER A 233 4.63 0.92 15.60
CA SER A 233 5.63 0.61 16.62
C SER A 233 6.61 -0.48 16.19
N SER A 234 6.22 -1.35 15.26
CA SER A 234 7.10 -2.40 14.75
C SER A 234 6.75 -2.75 13.31
N ARG A 235 7.72 -3.36 12.61
CA ARG A 235 7.52 -3.95 11.30
C ARG A 235 8.06 -5.36 11.24
N ALA A 236 7.51 -6.16 10.35
CA ALA A 236 8.09 -7.42 9.94
C ALA A 236 8.15 -7.45 8.41
N SER A 237 9.17 -8.09 7.86
CA SER A 237 9.36 -8.16 6.41
C SER A 237 9.72 -9.56 5.96
N ILE A 238 9.28 -9.92 4.76
CA ILE A 238 9.80 -11.05 3.99
C ILE A 238 10.46 -10.47 2.74
N SER A 239 11.70 -10.89 2.50
CA SER A 239 12.48 -10.52 1.33
C SER A 239 12.83 -11.76 0.50
N ASP A 240 12.94 -11.58 -0.81
CA ASP A 240 13.79 -12.45 -1.64
C ASP A 240 15.24 -11.96 -1.57
N GLU A 241 16.14 -12.67 -2.27
CA GLU A 241 17.58 -12.41 -2.30
C GLU A 241 17.95 -10.95 -2.60
N THR A 242 17.06 -10.17 -3.20
CA THR A 242 17.34 -8.79 -3.63
C THR A 242 16.28 -7.75 -3.26
N ASN A 243 15.04 -8.14 -2.95
CA ASN A 243 13.92 -7.22 -2.74
C ASN A 243 13.05 -7.63 -1.55
N VAL A 244 12.46 -6.65 -0.87
CA VAL A 244 11.35 -6.91 0.06
C VAL A 244 10.09 -7.24 -0.74
N ILE A 245 9.55 -8.44 -0.54
CA ILE A 245 8.30 -8.90 -1.17
C ILE A 245 7.10 -8.39 -0.37
N THR A 246 7.20 -8.41 0.96
CA THR A 246 6.10 -8.05 1.85
C THR A 246 6.63 -7.34 3.09
N ASP A 247 5.97 -6.24 3.44
CA ASP A 247 6.11 -5.56 4.73
C ASP A 247 4.80 -5.65 5.50
N VAL A 248 4.88 -5.90 6.80
CA VAL A 248 3.76 -5.81 7.73
C VAL A 248 4.10 -4.81 8.82
N LEU A 249 3.31 -3.75 8.94
CA LEU A 249 3.43 -2.73 9.98
C LEU A 249 2.40 -3.00 11.07
N TYR A 250 2.84 -2.89 12.32
CA TYR A 250 2.01 -3.09 13.50
C TYR A 250 2.01 -1.83 14.37
N SER A 251 0.84 -1.52 14.90
CA SER A 251 0.62 -0.56 15.99
C SER A 251 -0.29 -1.20 17.04
N SER A 252 -0.65 -0.46 18.09
CA SER A 252 -1.57 -0.95 19.12
C SER A 252 -2.98 -1.27 18.61
N SER A 253 -3.42 -0.63 17.53
CA SER A 253 -4.80 -0.70 17.02
C SER A 253 -4.91 -1.14 15.57
N THR A 254 -3.79 -1.14 14.84
CA THR A 254 -3.77 -1.21 13.39
C THR A 254 -2.68 -2.14 12.90
N THR A 255 -3.04 -3.00 11.94
CA THR A 255 -2.10 -3.82 11.16
C THR A 255 -2.22 -3.47 9.68
N VAL A 256 -1.06 -3.23 9.05
CA VAL A 256 -0.96 -2.97 7.61
C VAL A 256 -0.10 -4.04 6.97
N TYR A 257 -0.62 -4.70 5.95
CA TYR A 257 0.10 -5.68 5.16
C TYR A 257 0.26 -5.16 3.74
N CYS A 258 1.51 -5.00 3.33
CA CYS A 258 1.92 -4.45 2.04
C CYS A 258 2.55 -5.57 1.24
N ASN A 259 1.94 -5.95 0.13
CA ASN A 259 2.53 -6.91 -0.80
C ASN A 259 2.94 -6.17 -2.07
N TYR A 260 4.24 -6.02 -2.25
CA TYR A 260 4.82 -5.21 -3.32
C TYR A 260 4.70 -5.92 -4.68
N ASP A 261 4.83 -7.25 -4.71
CA ASP A 261 4.70 -8.05 -5.94
C ASP A 261 3.28 -7.98 -6.53
N GLU A 262 2.27 -8.03 -5.67
CA GLU A 262 0.87 -7.95 -6.09
C GLU A 262 0.38 -6.50 -6.25
N SER A 263 1.19 -5.50 -5.89
CA SER A 263 0.78 -4.08 -5.83
C SER A 263 -0.50 -3.88 -5.00
N LYS A 264 -0.55 -4.53 -3.84
CA LYS A 264 -1.72 -4.55 -2.95
C LYS A 264 -1.38 -4.16 -1.53
N LEU A 265 -2.31 -3.45 -0.91
CA LEU A 265 -2.26 -3.05 0.48
C LEU A 265 -3.52 -3.52 1.19
N TYR A 266 -3.35 -4.05 2.39
CA TYR A 266 -4.44 -4.40 3.28
C TYR A 266 -4.22 -3.68 4.59
N PHE A 267 -5.26 -3.08 5.11
CA PHE A 267 -5.26 -2.41 6.40
C PHE A 267 -6.41 -2.93 7.22
N LYS A 268 -6.14 -3.20 8.49
CA LYS A 268 -7.15 -3.59 9.45
C LYS A 268 -6.92 -2.87 10.77
N SER A 269 -7.94 -2.17 11.23
CA SER A 269 -8.10 -1.77 12.62
C SER A 269 -9.29 -2.51 13.24
N SER A 270 -9.62 -2.23 14.50
CA SER A 270 -10.71 -2.91 15.22
C SER A 270 -12.05 -2.84 14.47
N ASN A 271 -12.37 -1.68 13.89
CA ASN A 271 -13.69 -1.40 13.33
C ASN A 271 -13.67 -1.11 11.83
N VAL A 272 -12.47 -1.04 11.23
CA VAL A 272 -12.29 -0.66 9.83
C VAL A 272 -11.37 -1.65 9.13
N PHE A 273 -11.71 -1.96 7.88
CA PHE A 273 -10.84 -2.70 6.99
C PHE A 273 -10.82 -1.96 5.64
N TYR A 274 -9.64 -1.77 5.07
CA TYR A 274 -9.56 -1.38 3.66
C TYR A 274 -8.55 -2.20 2.89
N TYR A 275 -8.86 -2.36 1.61
CA TYR A 275 -8.04 -3.05 0.64
C TYR A 275 -7.77 -2.10 -0.52
N ALA A 276 -6.49 -1.89 -0.86
CA ALA A 276 -6.09 -1.07 -1.99
C ALA A 276 -5.36 -1.91 -3.04
N SER A 277 -5.64 -1.63 -4.30
CA SER A 277 -4.83 -2.04 -5.45
C SER A 277 -4.30 -0.81 -6.15
N PHE A 278 -3.03 -0.86 -6.55
CA PHE A 278 -2.36 0.24 -7.25
C PHE A 278 -2.12 -0.12 -8.70
N ASP A 279 -2.28 0.87 -9.56
CA ASP A 279 -1.96 0.81 -10.98
C ASP A 279 -1.08 2.02 -11.33
N GLN A 280 -0.26 1.87 -12.38
CA GLN A 280 0.49 3.02 -12.89
C GLN A 280 -0.49 4.18 -13.22
N ALA A 281 -0.07 5.42 -12.98
CA ALA A 281 -0.85 6.60 -13.36
C ALA A 281 -1.34 6.53 -14.82
N GLY A 282 -2.64 6.72 -15.04
CA GLY A 282 -3.31 6.61 -16.33
C GLY A 282 -3.61 5.18 -16.78
N LYS A 283 -3.36 4.18 -15.95
CA LYS A 283 -3.64 2.75 -16.20
C LYS A 283 -4.64 2.15 -15.22
N GLY A 284 -5.08 2.92 -14.21
CA GLY A 284 -6.07 2.46 -13.24
C GLY A 284 -7.48 2.31 -13.82
N LYS A 285 -8.41 1.90 -12.96
CA LYS A 285 -9.84 1.82 -13.28
C LYS A 285 -10.32 3.16 -13.82
N ASN A 286 -10.78 3.17 -15.07
CA ASN A 286 -11.31 4.38 -15.69
C ASN A 286 -12.53 4.89 -14.91
N ILE A 287 -12.51 6.18 -14.59
CA ILE A 287 -13.67 6.91 -14.08
C ILE A 287 -14.24 7.73 -15.24
N SER A 288 -15.56 7.71 -15.39
CA SER A 288 -16.22 8.59 -16.36
C SER A 288 -16.07 10.04 -15.92
N PHE A 289 -15.48 10.88 -16.76
CA PHE A 289 -15.35 12.30 -16.49
C PHE A 289 -16.76 12.94 -16.45
N PRO A 290 -17.11 13.65 -15.35
CA PRO A 290 -18.36 14.39 -15.30
C PRO A 290 -18.40 15.44 -16.40
N LYS A 291 -19.49 15.46 -17.18
CA LYS A 291 -19.79 16.55 -18.10
C LYS A 291 -20.65 17.56 -17.37
N GLU A 292 -20.16 18.78 -17.18
CA GLU A 292 -20.86 19.81 -16.42
C GLU A 292 -22.31 20.04 -16.87
N SER A 293 -22.58 19.91 -18.18
CA SER A 293 -23.92 20.02 -18.75
C SER A 293 -24.94 18.99 -18.24
N GLU A 294 -24.49 17.91 -17.60
CA GLU A 294 -25.35 16.87 -17.02
C GLU A 294 -25.75 17.16 -15.57
N TYR A 295 -25.26 18.24 -14.96
CA TYR A 295 -25.42 18.53 -13.54
C TYR A 295 -26.08 19.89 -13.33
N SER A 296 -27.01 19.94 -12.38
CA SER A 296 -27.55 21.19 -11.87
C SER A 296 -26.57 21.80 -10.87
N VAL A 297 -26.33 23.11 -10.95
CA VAL A 297 -25.53 23.82 -9.94
C VAL A 297 -26.35 23.92 -8.65
N LYS A 298 -25.73 23.62 -7.52
CA LYS A 298 -26.33 23.75 -6.20
C LYS A 298 -25.90 25.03 -5.48
#